data_AF-A0A840YGU2-F1
#
_entry.id   AF-A0A840YGU2-F1
#
_cell.length_a   1.000
_cell.length_b   1.000
_cell.length_c   1.000
_cell.angle_alpha   90.00
_cell.angle_beta   90.00
_cell.angle_gamma   90.00
#
_symmetry.space_group_name_H-M   'P 1'
#
loop_
_entity.id
_entity.type
_entity.pdbx_description
1 polymer ?
#
loop_
_entity_poly.entity_id
_entity_poly.type
_entity_poly.pdbx_seq_one_letter_code
_entity_poly.pdbx_strand_id
1 'polypeptide(L)'
;MTRRRALLLSALLPLAACAELSRPNLPQPAPPGLLPPGVDPGRAAIAALAQDLRGANGGIPGDPARVARAAALLEWLAVELVSNPRWAPVPGDARAGIGLARDEMRGALGADPLAASPRMIAALASAYRALSAGNRSLAAASFPRALFPRGGEAVLARLADPGPLPQGEIASGALADRVRALDETNGWAADFGTPIPPERGGRGSLPFGI
;
A
#
# COMPACT_ATOMS: atom_id res chain seq x y z
N MET A 1 -18.55 50.07 -13.58
CA MET A 1 -17.12 49.71 -13.47
C MET A 1 -16.88 48.24 -13.07
N THR A 2 -17.69 47.28 -13.54
CA THR A 2 -17.73 45.91 -12.98
C THR A 2 -17.26 44.77 -13.91
N ARG A 3 -17.13 45.00 -15.23
CA ARG A 3 -16.73 43.93 -16.19
C ARG A 3 -15.23 43.76 -16.41
N ARG A 4 -14.41 44.81 -16.25
CA ARG A 4 -12.95 44.73 -16.47
C ARG A 4 -12.19 44.07 -15.31
N ARG A 5 -12.72 44.10 -14.08
CA ARG A 5 -12.11 43.41 -12.93
C ARG A 5 -12.34 41.89 -12.97
N ALA A 6 -13.42 41.42 -13.58
CA ALA A 6 -13.70 39.99 -13.72
C ALA A 6 -12.73 39.27 -14.68
N LEU A 7 -12.23 39.96 -15.71
CA LEU A 7 -11.28 39.38 -16.68
C LEU A 7 -9.86 39.20 -16.13
N LEU A 8 -9.44 40.01 -15.14
CA LEU A 8 -8.11 39.90 -14.54
C LEU A 8 -8.00 38.74 -13.52
N LEU A 9 -9.11 38.31 -12.92
CA LEU A 9 -9.12 37.18 -11.98
C LEU A 9 -9.08 35.81 -12.69
N SER A 10 -9.61 35.70 -13.90
CA SER A 10 -9.59 34.44 -14.66
C SER A 10 -8.21 34.05 -15.21
N ALA A 11 -7.29 35.01 -15.35
CA ALA A 11 -5.95 34.78 -15.91
C ALA A 11 -4.95 34.17 -14.92
N LEU A 12 -5.27 34.11 -13.62
CA LEU A 12 -4.38 33.59 -12.56
C LEU A 12 -4.65 32.13 -12.18
N LEU A 13 -5.76 31.54 -12.63
CA LEU A 13 -6.09 30.13 -12.40
C LEU A 13 -5.11 29.09 -13.02
N PRO A 14 -4.50 29.29 -14.21
CA PRO A 14 -3.63 28.25 -14.77
C PRO A 14 -2.29 28.10 -14.04
N LEU A 15 -1.85 29.09 -13.25
CA LEU A 15 -0.58 29.03 -12.51
C LEU A 15 -0.66 28.17 -11.24
N ALA A 16 -1.86 28.01 -10.65
CA ALA A 16 -2.05 27.15 -9.48
C ALA A 16 -1.97 25.64 -9.82
N ALA A 17 -2.23 25.26 -11.08
CA ALA A 17 -2.17 23.87 -11.51
C ALA A 17 -0.73 23.31 -11.55
N CYS A 18 0.27 24.15 -11.83
CA CYS A 18 1.68 23.71 -11.83
C CYS A 18 2.26 23.53 -10.43
N ALA A 19 1.68 24.17 -9.40
CA ALA A 19 2.17 24.02 -8.02
C ALA A 19 1.88 22.62 -7.43
N GLU A 20 0.84 21.94 -7.92
CA GLU A 20 0.48 20.59 -7.46
C GLU A 20 1.45 19.51 -7.99
N LEU A 21 2.07 19.74 -9.15
CA LEU A 21 3.10 18.86 -9.74
C LEU A 21 4.45 18.92 -9.02
N SER A 22 4.71 19.99 -8.27
CA SER A 22 5.96 20.19 -7.54
C SER A 22 5.89 19.74 -6.08
N ARG A 23 4.76 19.22 -5.60
CA ARG A 23 4.69 18.70 -4.24
C ARG A 23 5.53 17.42 -4.14
N PRO A 24 6.54 17.37 -3.25
CA PRO A 24 7.28 16.15 -3.01
C PRO A 24 6.31 15.04 -2.61
N ASN A 25 6.44 13.86 -3.21
CA ASN A 25 5.72 12.68 -2.77
C ASN A 25 6.30 12.26 -1.41
N LEU A 26 5.71 12.79 -0.34
CA LEU A 26 6.18 12.49 1.02
C LEU A 26 5.80 11.04 1.35
N PRO A 27 6.73 10.24 1.91
CA PRO A 27 6.41 8.90 2.40
C PRO A 27 5.23 8.96 3.37
N GLN A 28 4.22 8.12 3.13
CA GLN A 28 3.07 8.06 4.00
C GLN A 28 3.45 7.23 5.25
N PRO A 29 3.38 7.80 6.47
CA PRO A 29 3.73 7.04 7.66
C PRO A 29 2.81 5.82 7.80
N ALA A 30 3.37 4.72 8.33
CA ALA A 30 2.59 3.55 8.66
C ALA A 30 1.48 3.94 9.66
N PRO A 31 0.25 3.42 9.49
CA PRO A 31 -0.86 3.78 10.37
C PRO A 31 -0.60 3.38 11.83
N PRO A 32 -0.92 4.27 12.79
CA PRO A 32 -0.71 3.98 14.21
C PRO A 32 -1.39 2.70 14.67
N GLY A 33 -0.64 1.86 15.39
CA GLY A 33 -1.13 0.63 16.00
C GLY A 33 -1.23 -0.58 15.08
N LEU A 34 -0.93 -0.46 13.77
CA LEU A 34 -0.87 -1.63 12.87
C LEU A 34 0.42 -2.46 13.07
N LEU A 35 1.51 -1.80 13.46
CA LEU A 35 2.84 -2.39 13.54
C LEU A 35 3.47 -2.12 14.91
N PRO A 36 4.38 -3.01 15.38
CA PRO A 36 5.17 -2.75 16.58
C PRO A 36 6.01 -1.47 16.46
N PRO A 37 6.21 -0.70 17.54
CA PRO A 37 7.12 0.44 17.54
C PRO A 37 8.58 -0.01 17.51
N GLY A 38 9.48 0.87 17.06
CA GLY A 38 10.94 0.67 17.17
C GLY A 38 11.57 -0.24 16.11
N VAL A 39 10.82 -0.66 15.08
CA VAL A 39 11.31 -1.45 13.95
C VAL A 39 11.12 -0.70 12.63
N ASP A 40 11.81 -1.11 11.56
CA ASP A 40 11.53 -0.57 10.23
C ASP A 40 10.09 -0.89 9.83
N PRO A 41 9.22 0.12 9.61
CA PRO A 41 7.80 -0.11 9.38
C PRO A 41 7.53 -0.83 8.05
N GLY A 42 8.41 -0.65 7.06
CA GLY A 42 8.29 -1.31 5.76
C GLY A 42 8.46 -2.81 5.86
N ARG A 43 9.60 -3.22 6.41
CA ARG A 43 9.95 -4.62 6.62
C ARG A 43 8.96 -5.31 7.56
N ALA A 44 8.57 -4.62 8.64
CA ALA A 44 7.58 -5.14 9.57
C ALA A 44 6.21 -5.35 8.92
N ALA A 45 5.75 -4.43 8.07
CA ALA A 45 4.50 -4.57 7.31
C ALA A 45 4.51 -5.74 6.34
N ILE A 46 5.61 -5.93 5.60
CA ILE A 46 5.75 -7.01 4.63
C ILE A 46 5.72 -8.36 5.34
N ALA A 47 6.45 -8.51 6.44
CA ALA A 47 6.44 -9.72 7.25
C ALA A 47 5.05 -9.99 7.86
N ALA A 48 4.40 -8.96 8.42
CA ALA A 48 3.06 -9.10 9.00
C ALA A 48 2.02 -9.47 7.94
N LEU A 49 2.08 -8.84 6.76
CA LEU A 49 1.15 -9.12 5.66
C LEU A 49 1.27 -10.57 5.17
N ALA A 50 2.49 -11.05 4.93
CA ALA A 50 2.71 -12.43 4.50
C ALA A 50 2.24 -13.45 5.54
N GLN A 51 2.42 -13.13 6.83
CA GLN A 51 1.88 -13.95 7.92
C GLN A 51 0.33 -13.92 7.95
N ASP A 52 -0.27 -12.74 7.78
CA ASP A 52 -1.72 -12.57 7.84
C ASP A 52 -2.42 -13.18 6.62
N LEU A 53 -1.78 -13.28 5.46
CA LEU A 53 -2.37 -13.87 4.25
C LEU A 53 -1.93 -15.32 3.99
N ARG A 54 -1.20 -15.94 4.91
CA ARG A 54 -0.88 -17.37 4.81
C ARG A 54 -2.15 -18.23 4.81
N GLY A 55 -2.29 -19.09 3.81
CA GLY A 55 -3.45 -19.95 3.58
C GLY A 55 -4.67 -19.26 2.97
N ALA A 56 -4.57 -17.98 2.60
CA ALA A 56 -5.71 -17.21 2.12
C ALA A 56 -6.30 -17.72 0.80
N ASN A 57 -5.55 -18.50 0.00
CA ASN A 57 -6.08 -19.21 -1.16
C ASN A 57 -7.25 -20.15 -0.81
N GLY A 58 -7.26 -20.72 0.40
CA GLY A 58 -8.38 -21.52 0.92
C GLY A 58 -9.43 -20.72 1.69
N GLY A 59 -9.23 -19.40 1.84
CA GLY A 59 -9.99 -18.52 2.72
C GLY A 59 -9.38 -18.38 4.12
N ILE A 60 -9.75 -17.31 4.83
CA ILE A 60 -9.30 -17.01 6.20
C ILE A 60 -10.54 -16.92 7.11
N PRO A 61 -11.10 -18.04 7.58
CA PRO A 61 -12.32 -18.01 8.37
C PRO A 61 -12.05 -17.56 9.82
N GLY A 62 -12.97 -16.76 10.37
CA GLY A 62 -13.11 -16.56 11.81
C GLY A 62 -12.15 -15.58 12.48
N ASP A 63 -11.33 -14.85 11.71
CA ASP A 63 -10.39 -13.85 12.26
C ASP A 63 -10.52 -12.48 11.56
N PRO A 64 -11.59 -11.73 11.85
CA PRO A 64 -11.84 -10.44 11.21
C PRO A 64 -10.79 -9.39 11.55
N ALA A 65 -10.12 -9.48 12.71
CA ALA A 65 -9.05 -8.56 13.08
C ALA A 65 -7.83 -8.77 12.19
N ARG A 66 -7.40 -10.02 12.00
CA ARG A 66 -6.31 -10.37 11.06
C ARG A 66 -6.60 -9.92 9.64
N VAL A 67 -7.80 -10.18 9.13
CA VAL A 67 -8.17 -9.75 7.76
C VAL A 67 -8.21 -8.22 7.64
N ALA A 68 -8.71 -7.51 8.67
CA ALA A 68 -8.71 -6.04 8.67
C ALA A 68 -7.28 -5.47 8.68
N ARG A 69 -6.35 -6.08 9.43
CA ARG A 69 -4.93 -5.72 9.42
C ARG A 69 -4.31 -5.95 8.05
N ALA A 70 -4.49 -7.14 7.48
CA ALA A 70 -3.99 -7.48 6.15
C ALA A 70 -4.47 -6.49 5.08
N ALA A 71 -5.77 -6.16 5.09
CA ALA A 71 -6.35 -5.20 4.16
C ALA A 71 -5.74 -3.80 4.34
N ALA A 72 -5.55 -3.33 5.58
CA ALA A 72 -4.92 -2.04 5.83
C ALA A 72 -3.45 -2.01 5.34
N LEU A 73 -2.72 -3.12 5.54
CA LEU A 73 -1.33 -3.26 5.10
C LEU A 73 -1.22 -3.33 3.57
N LEU A 74 -2.12 -4.04 2.88
CA LEU A 74 -2.17 -4.05 1.41
C LEU A 74 -2.36 -2.65 0.84
N GLU A 75 -3.30 -1.89 1.38
CA GLU A 75 -3.54 -0.51 0.97
C GLU A 75 -2.31 0.38 1.15
N TRP A 76 -1.64 0.26 2.29
CA TRP A 76 -0.45 1.05 2.60
C TRP A 76 0.74 0.64 1.73
N LEU A 77 1.05 -0.67 1.65
CA LEU A 77 2.17 -1.19 0.87
C LEU A 77 2.02 -0.93 -0.63
N ALA A 78 0.81 -0.99 -1.18
CA ALA A 78 0.57 -0.68 -2.59
C ALA A 78 0.96 0.78 -2.94
N VAL A 79 0.80 1.71 -2.00
CA VAL A 79 1.26 3.10 -2.17
C VAL A 79 2.77 3.20 -1.90
N GLU A 80 3.20 2.72 -0.74
CA GLU A 80 4.57 2.83 -0.23
C GLU A 80 5.61 2.23 -1.19
N LEU A 81 5.34 1.07 -1.78
CA LEU A 81 6.27 0.41 -2.71
C LEU A 81 6.50 1.21 -4.01
N VAL A 82 5.53 2.04 -4.40
CA VAL A 82 5.59 2.84 -5.63
C VAL A 82 6.10 4.25 -5.35
N SER A 83 5.68 4.85 -4.23
CA SER A 83 5.99 6.24 -3.91
C SER A 83 7.36 6.44 -3.26
N ASN A 84 7.88 5.43 -2.56
CA ASN A 84 9.09 5.56 -1.76
C ASN A 84 10.31 4.93 -2.49
N PRO A 85 11.30 5.74 -2.93
CA PRO A 85 12.47 5.27 -3.67
C PRO A 85 13.31 4.21 -2.96
N ARG A 86 13.19 4.07 -1.63
CA ARG A 86 13.90 3.02 -0.88
C ARG A 86 13.58 1.60 -1.37
N TRP A 87 12.41 1.42 -1.97
CA TRP A 87 11.97 0.13 -2.53
C TRP A 87 12.38 -0.06 -3.99
N ALA A 88 13.20 0.81 -4.57
CA ALA A 88 13.67 0.68 -5.95
C ALA A 88 14.30 -0.71 -6.24
N PRO A 89 15.11 -1.32 -5.35
CA PRO A 89 15.68 -2.66 -5.56
C PRO A 89 14.65 -3.81 -5.62
N VAL A 90 13.42 -3.59 -5.13
CA VAL A 90 12.35 -4.58 -5.26
C VAL A 90 11.93 -4.66 -6.74
N PRO A 91 11.84 -5.85 -7.35
CA PRO A 91 11.38 -6.05 -8.72
C PRO A 91 10.00 -5.44 -8.98
N GLY A 92 9.79 -4.92 -10.19
CA GLY A 92 8.56 -4.22 -10.56
C GLY A 92 7.32 -5.13 -10.54
N ASP A 93 7.48 -6.39 -10.91
CA ASP A 93 6.43 -7.43 -10.87
C ASP A 93 6.00 -7.74 -9.42
N ALA A 94 6.93 -7.86 -8.47
CA ALA A 94 6.61 -8.03 -7.06
C ALA A 94 5.82 -6.83 -6.50
N ARG A 95 6.18 -5.60 -6.88
CA ARG A 95 5.41 -4.39 -6.52
C ARG A 95 4.02 -4.37 -7.15
N ALA A 96 3.91 -4.72 -8.43
CA ALA A 96 2.64 -4.79 -9.15
C ALA A 96 1.70 -5.86 -8.56
N GLY A 97 2.25 -6.99 -8.11
CA GLY A 97 1.51 -8.05 -7.44
C GLY A 97 0.77 -7.58 -6.19
N ILE A 98 1.38 -6.71 -5.38
CA ILE A 98 0.70 -6.10 -4.22
C ILE A 98 -0.48 -5.22 -4.64
N GLY A 99 -0.36 -4.50 -5.77
CA GLY A 99 -1.48 -3.74 -6.33
C GLY A 99 -2.67 -4.64 -6.68
N LEU A 100 -2.41 -5.77 -7.34
CA LEU A 100 -3.45 -6.75 -7.68
C LEU A 100 -4.08 -7.38 -6.42
N ALA A 101 -3.26 -7.76 -5.43
CA ALA A 101 -3.73 -8.28 -4.15
C ALA A 101 -4.61 -7.28 -3.39
N ARG A 102 -4.26 -5.98 -3.42
CA ARG A 102 -5.10 -4.91 -2.86
C ARG A 102 -6.47 -4.87 -3.54
N ASP A 103 -6.50 -4.92 -4.87
CA ASP A 103 -7.75 -4.83 -5.63
C ASP A 103 -8.64 -6.07 -5.42
N GLU A 104 -8.04 -7.26 -5.30
CA GLU A 104 -8.72 -8.50 -4.88
C GLU A 104 -9.38 -8.33 -3.49
N MET A 105 -8.61 -7.85 -2.51
CA MET A 105 -9.11 -7.60 -1.15
C MET A 105 -10.26 -6.57 -1.15
N ARG A 106 -10.15 -5.47 -1.92
CA ARG A 106 -11.24 -4.50 -2.07
C ARG A 106 -12.51 -5.16 -2.61
N GLY A 107 -12.38 -6.01 -3.63
CA GLY A 107 -13.48 -6.78 -4.18
C GLY A 107 -14.13 -7.72 -3.15
N ALA A 108 -13.31 -8.45 -2.39
CA ALA A 108 -13.79 -9.37 -1.34
C ALA A 108 -14.60 -8.66 -0.24
N LEU A 109 -14.14 -7.48 0.18
CA LEU A 109 -14.78 -6.66 1.20
C LEU A 109 -15.97 -5.83 0.69
N GLY A 110 -16.15 -5.74 -0.64
CA GLY A 110 -17.17 -4.88 -1.24
C GLY A 110 -16.88 -3.39 -1.06
N ALA A 111 -15.59 -3.02 -1.07
CA ALA A 111 -15.13 -1.64 -1.05
C ALA A 111 -15.30 -0.97 -2.41
N ASP A 112 -15.41 0.35 -2.44
CA ASP A 112 -15.34 1.13 -3.67
C ASP A 112 -13.93 0.98 -4.29
N PRO A 113 -13.81 0.45 -5.54
CA PRO A 113 -12.52 0.25 -6.19
C PRO A 113 -11.77 1.58 -6.44
N LEU A 114 -12.47 2.72 -6.49
CA LEU A 114 -11.89 4.04 -6.70
C LEU A 114 -11.62 4.81 -5.41
N ALA A 115 -11.88 4.21 -4.24
CA ALA A 115 -11.59 4.83 -2.97
C ALA A 115 -10.09 5.18 -2.83
N ALA A 116 -9.82 6.39 -2.36
CA ALA A 116 -8.46 6.83 -2.08
C ALA A 116 -7.84 5.98 -0.94
N SER A 117 -6.67 5.38 -1.20
CA SER A 117 -6.00 4.49 -0.24
C SER A 117 -5.81 5.11 1.15
N PRO A 118 -5.41 6.39 1.32
CA PRO A 118 -5.29 6.98 2.67
C PRO A 118 -6.57 6.89 3.52
N ARG A 119 -7.75 7.05 2.91
CA ARG A 119 -9.03 6.93 3.62
C ARG A 119 -9.36 5.47 3.94
N MET A 120 -9.07 4.56 3.01
CA MET A 120 -9.26 3.11 3.20
C MET A 120 -8.39 2.58 4.33
N ILE A 121 -7.11 2.97 4.34
CA ILE A 121 -6.14 2.65 5.37
C ILE A 121 -6.64 3.09 6.76
N ALA A 122 -7.13 4.32 6.88
CA ALA A 122 -7.62 4.86 8.14
C ALA A 122 -8.84 4.08 8.68
N ALA A 123 -9.81 3.78 7.79
CA ALA A 123 -10.99 2.99 8.13
C ALA A 123 -10.63 1.57 8.59
N LEU A 124 -9.80 0.86 7.82
CA LEU A 124 -9.38 -0.51 8.12
C LEU A 124 -8.51 -0.60 9.38
N ALA A 125 -7.58 0.35 9.59
CA ALA A 125 -6.77 0.40 10.81
C ALA A 125 -7.62 0.70 12.05
N SER A 126 -8.65 1.55 11.93
CA SER A 126 -9.63 1.79 13.00
C SER A 126 -10.41 0.53 13.34
N ALA A 127 -10.92 -0.17 12.32
CA ALA A 127 -11.64 -1.42 12.51
C ALA A 127 -10.75 -2.50 13.14
N TYR A 128 -9.50 -2.66 12.69
CA TYR A 128 -8.54 -3.59 13.29
C TYR A 128 -8.36 -3.34 14.79
N ARG A 129 -8.12 -2.08 15.21
CA ARG A 129 -7.98 -1.73 16.63
C ARG A 129 -9.26 -2.04 17.41
N ALA A 130 -10.42 -1.69 16.86
CA ALA A 130 -11.71 -1.93 17.51
C ALA A 130 -11.99 -3.44 17.67
N LEU A 131 -11.75 -4.24 16.63
CA LEU A 131 -11.87 -5.70 16.66
C LEU A 131 -10.90 -6.34 17.64
N SER A 132 -9.65 -5.87 17.67
CA SER A 132 -8.63 -6.34 18.63
C SER A 132 -9.02 -6.06 20.09
N ALA A 133 -9.79 -4.98 20.32
CA ALA A 133 -10.35 -4.65 21.62
C ALA A 133 -11.71 -5.31 21.90
N GLY A 134 -12.20 -6.20 21.02
CA GLY A 134 -13.51 -6.85 21.15
C GLY A 134 -14.71 -5.92 20.91
N ASN A 135 -14.50 -4.71 20.40
CA ASN A 135 -15.55 -3.72 20.19
C ASN A 135 -16.09 -3.76 18.75
N ARG A 136 -17.03 -4.69 18.52
CA ARG A 136 -17.65 -4.89 17.20
C ARG A 136 -18.40 -3.66 16.69
N SER A 137 -19.15 -2.97 17.55
CA SER A 137 -19.95 -1.81 17.13
C SER A 137 -19.07 -0.65 16.66
N LEU A 138 -17.96 -0.39 17.37
CA LEU A 138 -16.95 0.59 16.95
C LEU A 138 -16.26 0.17 15.64
N ALA A 139 -16.02 -1.13 15.44
CA ALA A 139 -15.48 -1.63 14.19
C ALA A 139 -16.43 -1.37 13.01
N ALA A 140 -17.73 -1.65 13.17
CA ALA A 140 -18.74 -1.37 12.14
C ALA A 140 -18.80 0.13 11.82
N ALA A 141 -18.74 0.99 12.84
CA ALA A 141 -18.76 2.45 12.67
C ALA A 141 -17.54 3.00 11.92
N SER A 142 -16.45 2.24 11.83
CA SER A 142 -15.23 2.64 11.12
C SER A 142 -15.37 2.59 9.59
N PHE A 143 -16.47 2.03 9.07
CA PHE A 143 -16.69 1.83 7.64
C PHE A 143 -17.79 2.76 7.07
N PRO A 144 -17.43 3.96 6.60
CA PRO A 144 -18.39 4.89 6.02
C PRO A 144 -18.93 4.36 4.68
N ARG A 145 -20.22 4.62 4.41
CA ARG A 145 -20.88 4.17 3.18
C ARG A 145 -20.25 4.69 1.88
N ALA A 146 -19.56 5.83 1.96
CA ALA A 146 -18.81 6.37 0.82
C ALA A 146 -17.62 5.48 0.41
N LEU A 147 -17.05 4.70 1.32
CA LEU A 147 -15.98 3.74 1.02
C LEU A 147 -16.52 2.31 0.87
N PHE A 148 -17.60 1.99 1.59
CA PHE A 148 -18.21 0.66 1.62
C PHE A 148 -19.73 0.79 1.43
N PRO A 149 -20.23 0.77 0.18
CA PRO A 149 -21.63 1.08 -0.13
C PRO A 149 -22.67 0.23 0.63
N ARG A 150 -22.30 -1.00 0.99
CA ARG A 150 -23.15 -1.94 1.75
C ARG A 150 -23.15 -1.67 3.28
N GLY A 151 -22.32 -0.75 3.76
CA GLY A 151 -22.22 -0.36 5.17
C GLY A 151 -21.34 -1.29 6.02
N GLY A 152 -21.02 -0.85 7.24
CA GLY A 152 -20.02 -1.50 8.08
C GLY A 152 -20.35 -2.92 8.55
N GLU A 153 -21.62 -3.24 8.82
CA GLU A 153 -21.98 -4.62 9.21
C GLU A 153 -21.74 -5.63 8.07
N ALA A 154 -22.00 -5.23 6.82
CA ALA A 154 -21.69 -6.06 5.66
C ALA A 154 -20.18 -6.29 5.52
N VAL A 155 -19.37 -5.24 5.76
CA VAL A 155 -17.91 -5.35 5.77
C VAL A 155 -17.43 -6.27 6.88
N LEU A 156 -17.97 -6.15 8.09
CA LEU A 156 -17.61 -7.04 9.20
C LEU A 156 -17.94 -8.50 8.90
N ALA A 157 -19.06 -8.78 8.23
CA ALA A 157 -19.38 -10.13 7.78
C ALA A 157 -18.34 -10.65 6.77
N ARG A 158 -17.91 -9.80 5.82
CA ARG A 158 -16.84 -10.14 4.86
C ARG A 158 -15.46 -10.25 5.49
N LEU A 159 -15.17 -9.49 6.55
CA LEU A 159 -13.90 -9.64 7.28
C LEU A 159 -13.84 -10.99 8.01
N ALA A 160 -14.98 -11.49 8.51
CA ALA A 160 -15.05 -12.79 9.18
C ALA A 160 -14.94 -13.98 8.20
N ASP A 161 -15.31 -13.76 6.93
CA ASP A 161 -15.18 -14.72 5.84
C ASP A 161 -15.02 -13.99 4.49
N PRO A 162 -13.78 -13.63 4.11
CA PRO A 162 -13.53 -12.90 2.86
C PRO A 162 -13.65 -13.79 1.61
N GLY A 163 -13.76 -15.12 1.78
CA GLY A 163 -13.54 -16.09 0.72
C GLY A 163 -12.06 -16.22 0.33
N PRO A 164 -11.78 -16.93 -0.79
CA PRO A 164 -10.42 -17.09 -1.30
C PRO A 164 -9.76 -15.77 -1.70
N LEU A 165 -8.49 -15.60 -1.31
CA LEU A 165 -7.61 -14.48 -1.69
C LEU A 165 -6.28 -15.00 -2.28
N PRO A 166 -6.30 -15.71 -3.42
CA PRO A 166 -5.11 -16.27 -4.03
C PRO A 166 -4.05 -15.22 -4.37
N GLN A 167 -4.44 -14.04 -4.89
CA GLN A 167 -3.46 -12.99 -5.22
C GLN A 167 -2.83 -12.43 -3.96
N GLY A 168 -3.63 -12.26 -2.90
CA GLY A 168 -3.15 -11.86 -1.57
C GLY A 168 -2.04 -12.77 -1.05
N GLU A 169 -2.28 -14.09 -1.03
CA GLU A 169 -1.29 -15.06 -0.54
C GLU A 169 -0.03 -15.09 -1.42
N ILE A 170 -0.19 -15.20 -2.75
CA ILE A 170 0.93 -15.30 -3.69
C ILE A 170 1.81 -14.04 -3.65
N ALA A 171 1.20 -12.87 -3.75
CA ALA A 171 1.95 -11.61 -3.86
C ALA A 171 2.65 -11.24 -2.54
N SER A 172 1.99 -11.46 -1.40
CA SER A 172 2.59 -11.15 -0.10
C SER A 172 3.76 -12.08 0.22
N GLY A 173 3.65 -13.38 -0.07
CA GLY A 173 4.73 -14.34 0.07
C GLY A 173 5.93 -14.00 -0.83
N ALA A 174 5.68 -13.78 -2.12
CA ALA A 174 6.72 -13.43 -3.08
C ALA A 174 7.46 -12.14 -2.72
N LEU A 175 6.74 -11.11 -2.25
CA LEU A 175 7.36 -9.88 -1.78
C LEU A 175 8.24 -10.11 -0.55
N ALA A 176 7.76 -10.86 0.45
CA ALA A 176 8.51 -11.16 1.65
C ALA A 176 9.81 -11.92 1.35
N ASP A 177 9.75 -12.92 0.47
CA ASP A 177 10.92 -13.67 0.02
C ASP A 177 11.93 -12.77 -0.69
N ARG A 178 11.46 -11.84 -1.52
CA ARG A 178 12.33 -10.93 -2.25
C ARG A 178 13.02 -9.92 -1.33
N VAL A 179 12.31 -9.37 -0.36
CA VAL A 179 12.89 -8.46 0.65
C VAL A 179 13.93 -9.18 1.50
N ARG A 180 13.63 -10.42 1.93
CA ARG A 180 14.58 -11.26 2.66
C ARG A 180 15.84 -11.55 1.84
N ALA A 181 15.70 -11.89 0.57
CA ALA A 181 16.86 -12.10 -0.31
C ALA A 181 17.73 -10.83 -0.46
N LEU A 182 17.11 -9.64 -0.53
CA LEU A 182 17.85 -8.38 -0.54
C LEU A 182 18.58 -8.12 0.78
N ASP A 183 18.00 -8.51 1.92
CA ASP A 183 18.65 -8.41 3.23
C ASP A 183 19.87 -9.32 3.36
N GLU A 184 19.72 -10.57 2.95
CA GLU A 184 20.78 -11.59 3.01
C GLU A 184 21.98 -11.24 2.10
N THR A 185 21.71 -10.59 0.97
CA THR A 185 22.73 -10.26 -0.05
C THR A 185 23.25 -8.83 0.05
N ASN A 186 22.77 -8.04 1.03
CA ASN A 186 22.99 -6.59 1.09
C ASN A 186 22.62 -5.87 -0.23
N GLY A 187 21.60 -6.37 -0.95
CA GLY A 187 21.17 -5.88 -2.26
C GLY A 187 20.42 -4.54 -2.23
N TRP A 188 20.33 -3.89 -1.06
CA TRP A 188 19.70 -2.56 -0.90
C TRP A 188 20.58 -1.42 -1.37
N ALA A 189 21.90 -1.63 -1.40
CA ALA A 189 22.80 -0.78 -2.13
C ALA A 189 22.53 -1.00 -3.62
N ALA A 190 21.56 -0.26 -4.16
CA ALA A 190 21.63 0.09 -5.56
C ALA A 190 22.92 0.91 -5.71
N ASP A 191 24.02 0.21 -6.00
CA ASP A 191 25.29 0.82 -6.36
C ASP A 191 25.08 1.57 -7.66
N PHE A 192 24.61 2.81 -7.54
CA PHE A 192 24.57 3.75 -8.65
C PHE A 192 25.98 4.19 -9.09
N GLY A 193 27.04 3.71 -8.40
CA GLY A 193 28.44 4.03 -8.66
C GLY A 193 29.41 2.85 -8.79
N THR A 194 28.98 1.59 -8.59
CA THR A 194 29.88 0.45 -8.78
C THR A 194 29.79 -0.03 -10.23
N PRO A 195 30.91 -0.01 -10.98
CA PRO A 195 30.95 -0.55 -12.33
C PRO A 195 30.44 -1.99 -12.30
N ILE A 196 29.51 -2.32 -13.19
CA ILE A 196 29.07 -3.71 -13.37
C ILE A 196 30.32 -4.52 -13.73
N PRO A 197 30.66 -5.58 -12.96
CA PRO A 197 31.81 -6.41 -13.29
C PRO A 197 31.64 -6.97 -14.71
N PRO A 198 32.69 -6.94 -15.54
CA PRO A 198 32.62 -7.32 -16.95
C PRO A 198 32.12 -8.76 -17.16
N GLU A 199 32.30 -9.64 -16.16
CA GLU A 199 31.77 -11.01 -16.17
C GLU A 199 30.23 -11.13 -16.12
N ARG A 200 29.48 -10.07 -15.79
CA ARG A 200 28.00 -10.06 -15.81
C ARG A 200 27.38 -9.46 -17.07
N GLY A 201 28.16 -9.24 -18.13
CA GLY A 201 27.64 -8.72 -19.41
C GLY A 201 27.25 -7.24 -19.38
N GLY A 202 27.78 -6.47 -18.42
CA GLY A 202 27.69 -5.02 -18.44
C GLY A 202 28.45 -4.47 -19.63
N ARG A 203 27.77 -3.75 -20.54
CA ARG A 203 28.45 -2.95 -21.56
C ARG A 203 29.36 -1.96 -20.83
N GLY A 204 30.66 -2.06 -21.07
CA GLY A 204 31.68 -1.21 -20.44
C GLY A 204 31.31 0.28 -20.53
N SER A 205 31.79 1.04 -19.55
CA SER A 205 31.64 2.50 -19.46
C SER A 205 31.84 3.15 -20.83
N LEU A 206 30.77 3.77 -21.35
CA LEU A 206 30.89 4.63 -22.53
C LEU A 206 31.75 5.84 -22.14
N PRO A 207 32.88 6.07 -22.83
CA PRO A 207 33.68 7.26 -22.59
C PRO A 207 32.90 8.45 -23.17
N PHE A 208 32.21 9.21 -22.33
CA PHE A 208 31.83 10.57 -22.69
C PHE A 208 33.08 11.43 -22.60
N GLY A 209 33.84 11.44 -23.70
CA GLY A 209 34.82 12.47 -24.00
C GLY A 209 34.09 13.75 -24.42
N ILE A 210 34.52 14.86 -23.84
CA ILE A 210 34.11 16.24 -24.09
C ILE A 210 34.48 16.66 -25.51
#